data_AF-A0A2A5EUL2-F1
#
_entry.id   AF-A0A2A5EUL2-F1
#
_cell.length_a   1.000
_cell.length_b   1.000
_cell.length_c   1.000
_cell.angle_alpha   90.00
_cell.angle_beta   90.00
_cell.angle_gamma   90.00
#
_symmetry.space_group_name_H-M   'P 1'
#
loop_
_entity.id
_entity.type
_entity.pdbx_description
1 polymer ?
#
loop_
_entity_poly.entity_id
_entity_poly.type
_entity_poly.pdbx_seq_one_letter_code
_entity_poly.pdbx_strand_id
1 'polypeptide(L)'
;MRRRAHCPPRVPTPHDCRHTRSLGETTVKTLATLLIAVAFAMPAYADFTTTPMSPPPQAELDKVLADPDCDLFDESTLAEMWEGTTLNATTRVHIVPCFMGAYNLMSKVLIERREGDSAASTFDTTSFADYSSLYGWTGSDMLTNAFINPETGYLAHFHKGRGLGDCGTTGSWEWTGYLFSMIEYRVEEDCNGRLPDEWPVVYARSNTPSESTPAEVARDCSAAPFCEDRRYFKDWLTACRQPRTDTTRFCSANAYVHDTSAPAGFTYQLRISREQRSAPLRVSFIAVFEMMNRAKPVEFKVDGERVVLLSPDEIETDQSINDYFVGPQDQTDQLLAAMRAGSQLTISYTAENGKRLSVPFSLSGLTASLLWIEENAGH
;
A
#
# COMPACT_ATOMS: atom_id res chain seq x y z
N MET A 1 -4.67 31.42 105.53
CA MET A 1 -3.51 32.34 105.49
C MET A 1 -3.88 33.61 104.69
N ARG A 2 -2.93 34.51 104.38
CA ARG A 2 -3.16 35.88 103.84
C ARG A 2 -3.84 35.85 102.45
N ARG A 3 -4.94 36.61 102.22
CA ARG A 3 -5.07 37.91 101.46
C ARG A 3 -4.60 37.84 99.98
N ARG A 4 -5.29 38.35 98.93
CA ARG A 4 -6.51 39.20 98.67
C ARG A 4 -7.25 38.60 97.42
N ALA A 5 -8.53 38.82 97.04
CA ALA A 5 -9.46 39.99 96.97
C ALA A 5 -9.03 41.07 95.93
N HIS A 6 -9.84 41.55 94.98
CA HIS A 6 -11.24 42.06 95.08
C HIS A 6 -12.12 41.89 93.79
N CYS A 7 -13.41 42.28 93.87
CA CYS A 7 -14.53 41.96 92.94
C CYS A 7 -14.85 42.99 91.81
N PRO A 8 -15.67 42.63 90.79
CA PRO A 8 -16.38 43.52 89.84
C PRO A 8 -17.84 43.82 90.30
N PRO A 9 -18.69 44.66 89.61
CA PRO A 9 -19.63 44.13 88.57
C PRO A 9 -20.28 45.15 87.55
N ARG A 10 -21.22 44.65 86.70
CA ARG A 10 -22.43 45.28 86.05
C ARG A 10 -22.43 45.82 84.59
N VAL A 11 -23.65 45.79 84.03
CA VAL A 11 -24.14 46.11 82.66
C VAL A 11 -25.30 47.13 82.79
N PRO A 12 -25.61 48.01 81.79
CA PRO A 12 -27.00 48.05 81.27
C PRO A 12 -27.25 48.59 79.81
N THR A 13 -27.74 47.73 78.90
CA THR A 13 -28.89 48.00 77.97
C THR A 13 -28.71 49.06 76.81
N PRO A 14 -29.75 49.50 76.02
CA PRO A 14 -29.86 49.10 74.60
C PRO A 14 -30.24 50.25 73.59
N HIS A 15 -30.80 49.90 72.41
CA HIS A 15 -31.35 50.73 71.30
C HIS A 15 -30.34 51.40 70.35
N ASP A 16 -30.63 51.73 69.07
CA ASP A 16 -31.61 51.24 68.05
C ASP A 16 -31.29 51.89 66.66
N CYS A 17 -32.01 51.49 65.61
CA CYS A 17 -32.32 52.20 64.36
C CYS A 17 -31.37 52.16 63.13
N ARG A 18 -31.91 51.51 62.07
CA ARG A 18 -31.92 51.90 60.63
C ARG A 18 -30.73 51.56 59.70
N HIS A 19 -30.91 50.45 58.97
CA HIS A 19 -30.51 50.36 57.55
C HIS A 19 -31.47 51.16 56.65
N THR A 20 -31.00 51.67 55.50
CA THR A 20 -31.70 51.58 54.19
C THR A 20 -30.81 52.03 53.01
N ARG A 21 -30.76 51.24 51.93
CA ARG A 21 -30.27 51.56 50.55
C ARG A 21 -28.75 51.82 50.45
N SER A 22 -28.10 51.70 49.28
CA SER A 22 -28.60 51.52 47.90
C SER A 22 -27.89 50.39 47.13
N LEU A 23 -28.41 50.03 45.95
CA LEU A 23 -27.82 49.10 44.98
C LEU A 23 -26.66 49.73 44.18
N GLY A 24 -25.76 48.89 43.64
CA GLY A 24 -24.68 49.30 42.73
C GLY A 24 -24.02 48.10 42.03
N GLU A 25 -24.39 47.89 40.76
CA GLU A 25 -23.70 47.24 39.63
C GLU A 25 -22.53 46.24 39.89
N THR A 26 -22.72 44.99 39.45
CA THR A 26 -21.69 43.94 39.44
C THR A 26 -20.95 43.89 38.09
N THR A 27 -19.66 44.25 38.05
CA THR A 27 -18.85 44.16 36.83
C THR A 27 -18.41 42.73 36.52
N VAL A 28 -18.77 42.20 35.35
CA VAL A 28 -18.25 40.92 34.85
C VAL A 28 -16.81 41.10 34.37
N LYS A 29 -15.86 40.33 34.92
CA LYS A 29 -14.47 40.27 34.44
C LYS A 29 -14.27 39.03 33.57
N THR A 30 -14.08 39.23 32.28
CA THR A 30 -13.70 38.18 31.33
C THR A 30 -12.28 37.70 31.63
N LEU A 31 -12.08 36.41 31.87
CA LEU A 31 -10.74 35.80 31.78
C LEU A 31 -10.43 35.50 30.31
N ALA A 32 -9.30 36.01 29.81
CA ALA A 32 -8.74 35.59 28.54
C ALA A 32 -7.82 34.39 28.77
N THR A 33 -8.21 33.21 28.28
CA THR A 33 -7.39 32.00 28.38
C THR A 33 -6.26 32.07 27.36
N LEU A 34 -5.02 32.17 27.85
CA LEU A 34 -3.83 32.18 27.00
C LEU A 34 -3.52 30.75 26.53
N LEU A 35 -3.88 30.42 25.28
CA LEU A 35 -3.46 29.17 24.64
C LEU A 35 -1.95 29.22 24.35
N ILE A 36 -1.17 28.55 25.20
CA ILE A 36 0.23 28.23 24.90
C ILE A 36 0.21 27.08 23.89
N ALA A 37 0.54 27.39 22.63
CA ALA A 37 0.74 26.37 21.60
C ALA A 37 2.05 25.62 21.90
N VAL A 38 1.94 24.48 22.59
CA VAL A 38 3.06 23.54 22.75
C VAL A 38 3.31 22.91 21.40
N ALA A 39 4.34 23.39 20.70
CA ALA A 39 4.87 22.73 19.52
C ALA A 39 5.53 21.41 19.98
N PHE A 40 4.77 20.32 19.92
CA PHE A 40 5.35 18.98 19.98
C PHE A 40 6.26 18.83 18.76
N ALA A 41 7.57 18.80 19.00
CA ALA A 41 8.49 18.26 18.01
C ALA A 41 8.05 16.82 17.72
N MET A 42 7.75 16.52 16.46
CA MET A 42 7.49 15.14 16.06
C MET A 42 8.74 14.30 16.37
N PRO A 43 8.62 13.08 16.90
CA PRO A 43 9.77 12.21 17.10
C PRO A 43 10.44 11.96 15.74
N ALA A 44 11.77 11.91 15.70
CA ALA A 44 12.56 11.90 14.45
C ALA A 44 12.26 10.69 13.51
N TYR A 45 11.59 9.66 14.02
CA TYR A 45 11.07 8.51 13.27
C TYR A 45 9.85 8.82 12.40
N ALA A 46 9.08 9.87 12.70
CA ALA A 46 7.81 10.16 12.01
C ALA A 46 7.99 10.37 10.50
N ASP A 47 9.11 11.01 10.11
CA ASP A 47 9.45 11.34 8.72
C ASP A 47 9.59 10.09 7.81
N PHE A 48 10.02 8.95 8.37
CA PHE A 48 10.07 7.68 7.64
C PHE A 48 8.67 7.15 7.29
N THR A 49 7.61 7.60 7.98
CA THR A 49 6.22 7.18 7.75
C THR A 49 5.32 8.27 7.15
N THR A 50 5.76 9.54 7.09
CA THR A 50 4.94 10.66 6.60
C THR A 50 5.39 11.26 5.27
N THR A 51 6.64 11.03 4.86
CA THR A 51 7.24 11.65 3.66
C THR A 51 7.51 10.59 2.58
N PRO A 52 6.81 10.61 1.43
CA PRO A 52 6.84 9.51 0.45
C PRO A 52 8.24 9.13 -0.05
N MET A 53 9.12 10.10 -0.34
CA MET A 53 10.58 10.01 -0.19
C MET A 53 11.28 11.28 -0.71
N SER A 54 12.40 11.62 -0.07
CA SER A 54 13.59 12.34 -0.56
C SER A 54 14.57 12.42 0.63
N PRO A 55 15.91 12.41 0.44
CA PRO A 55 16.66 12.88 -0.72
C PRO A 55 17.49 11.80 -1.45
N PRO A 56 17.78 12.03 -2.74
CA PRO A 56 19.06 12.56 -3.18
C PRO A 56 19.07 14.10 -3.22
N PRO A 57 20.25 14.76 -3.27
CA PRO A 57 21.59 14.19 -3.31
C PRO A 57 22.27 14.25 -1.93
N GLN A 58 23.56 13.84 -1.87
CA GLN A 58 24.52 14.68 -1.15
C GLN A 58 25.54 15.29 -2.12
N ALA A 59 26.04 14.49 -3.06
CA ALA A 59 26.28 14.84 -4.47
C ALA A 59 25.92 13.64 -5.40
N GLU A 60 24.62 13.41 -5.61
CA GLU A 60 24.00 12.14 -6.06
C GLU A 60 24.42 10.92 -5.23
N LEU A 61 24.20 11.06 -3.91
CA LEU A 61 24.81 10.26 -2.84
C LEU A 61 26.29 9.96 -3.12
N ASP A 62 27.03 11.05 -3.34
CA ASP A 62 28.42 11.17 -3.76
C ASP A 62 28.77 10.22 -4.92
N LYS A 63 27.94 10.34 -5.96
CA LYS A 63 27.83 9.55 -7.19
C LYS A 63 27.76 8.06 -6.92
N VAL A 64 26.63 7.71 -6.29
CA VAL A 64 26.21 6.35 -5.88
C VAL A 64 27.35 5.62 -5.15
N LEU A 65 27.94 6.36 -4.21
CA LEU A 65 29.07 6.01 -3.35
C LEU A 65 30.38 5.76 -4.13
N ALA A 66 30.75 6.73 -4.99
CA ALA A 66 32.03 6.86 -5.68
C ALA A 66 32.42 5.70 -6.63
N ASP A 67 31.40 5.11 -7.25
CA ASP A 67 31.39 4.68 -8.66
C ASP A 67 32.44 3.66 -9.17
N PRO A 68 32.08 2.36 -9.20
CA PRO A 68 32.63 1.37 -10.15
C PRO A 68 31.77 1.21 -11.42
N ASP A 69 31.68 2.28 -12.23
CA ASP A 69 30.99 2.39 -13.53
C ASP A 69 29.44 2.22 -13.51
N CYS A 70 28.79 2.76 -12.48
CA CYS A 70 27.38 3.19 -12.47
C CYS A 70 27.21 4.52 -13.23
N ASP A 71 27.60 4.56 -14.52
CA ASP A 71 27.74 5.83 -15.27
C ASP A 71 26.39 6.54 -15.50
N LEU A 72 26.18 7.60 -14.70
CA LEU A 72 24.90 8.24 -14.38
C LEU A 72 24.29 9.02 -15.55
N PHE A 73 23.34 8.40 -16.26
CA PHE A 73 22.83 8.87 -17.55
C PHE A 73 21.93 10.13 -17.46
N ASP A 74 22.50 11.30 -17.81
CA ASP A 74 21.91 12.65 -17.77
C ASP A 74 21.26 13.00 -16.43
N GLU A 75 21.97 13.80 -15.62
CA GLU A 75 21.63 14.16 -14.22
C GLU A 75 20.20 14.70 -14.03
N SER A 76 19.56 15.23 -15.08
CA SER A 76 18.15 15.67 -15.02
C SER A 76 17.14 14.51 -15.01
N THR A 77 17.43 13.40 -15.68
CA THR A 77 16.54 12.24 -15.83
C THR A 77 16.54 11.33 -14.60
N LEU A 78 17.68 11.23 -13.92
CA LEU A 78 17.89 10.31 -12.81
C LEU A 78 16.98 10.61 -11.62
N ALA A 79 16.75 11.89 -11.33
CA ALA A 79 15.89 12.34 -10.25
C ALA A 79 14.39 12.02 -10.50
N GLU A 80 13.96 11.90 -11.76
CA GLU A 80 12.60 11.49 -12.13
C GLU A 80 12.42 9.96 -12.14
N MET A 81 13.52 9.20 -12.19
CA MET A 81 13.55 7.73 -12.25
C MET A 81 14.06 7.05 -10.96
N TRP A 82 14.30 7.82 -9.89
CA TRP A 82 14.70 7.27 -8.59
C TRP A 82 13.48 6.67 -7.87
N GLU A 83 13.50 5.36 -7.64
CA GLU A 83 12.44 4.64 -6.90
C GLU A 83 12.89 4.20 -5.51
N GLY A 84 11.95 3.74 -4.68
CA GLY A 84 12.23 3.19 -3.35
C GLY A 84 11.02 3.18 -2.41
N THR A 85 11.22 2.72 -1.19
CA THR A 85 10.17 2.67 -0.15
C THR A 85 10.75 2.61 1.26
N THR A 86 9.95 2.94 2.26
CA THR A 86 10.22 2.63 3.67
C THR A 86 9.97 1.14 3.92
N LEU A 87 11.00 0.45 4.45
CA LEU A 87 10.97 -0.98 4.79
C LEU A 87 10.62 -1.24 6.26
N ASN A 88 10.99 -0.32 7.16
CA ASN A 88 10.55 -0.29 8.57
C ASN A 88 10.78 1.13 9.15
N ALA A 89 10.43 1.34 10.42
CA ALA A 89 10.51 2.65 11.09
C ALA A 89 11.92 3.31 11.15
N THR A 90 12.99 2.59 10.78
CA THR A 90 14.37 3.09 10.75
C THR A 90 15.11 2.71 9.45
N THR A 91 14.43 2.14 8.44
CA THR A 91 15.08 1.63 7.22
C THR A 91 14.26 1.92 5.96
N ARG A 92 14.93 2.39 4.91
CA ARG A 92 14.39 2.53 3.53
C ARG A 92 15.28 1.80 2.53
N VAL A 93 14.72 1.49 1.36
CA VAL A 93 15.45 1.02 0.19
C VAL A 93 15.29 2.00 -0.96
N HIS A 94 16.37 2.23 -1.69
CA HIS A 94 16.44 3.12 -2.85
C HIS A 94 16.91 2.31 -4.06
N ILE A 95 16.16 2.36 -5.16
CA ILE A 95 16.56 1.84 -6.47
C ILE A 95 17.07 3.04 -7.26
N VAL A 96 18.40 3.12 -7.39
CA VAL A 96 19.07 4.27 -8.01
C VAL A 96 19.43 3.91 -9.45
N PRO A 97 18.84 4.54 -10.47
CA PRO A 97 19.19 4.28 -11.87
C PRO A 97 20.65 4.66 -12.15
N CYS A 98 21.40 3.76 -12.78
CA CYS A 98 22.74 4.02 -13.29
C CYS A 98 22.68 4.37 -14.79
N PHE A 99 22.41 3.34 -15.61
CA PHE A 99 22.66 3.34 -17.04
C PHE A 99 21.58 2.53 -17.78
N MET A 100 21.27 2.92 -19.03
CA MET A 100 20.31 2.22 -19.91
C MET A 100 21.01 1.55 -21.10
N GLY A 101 21.05 0.23 -21.09
CA GLY A 101 21.61 -0.61 -22.15
C GLY A 101 20.53 -1.26 -23.01
N ALA A 102 20.29 -0.70 -24.19
CA ALA A 102 19.34 -1.18 -25.23
C ALA A 102 17.86 -1.31 -24.78
N TYR A 103 17.54 -2.32 -23.98
CA TYR A 103 16.18 -2.69 -23.50
C TYR A 103 16.16 -3.05 -22.00
N ASN A 104 17.25 -2.73 -21.32
CA ASN A 104 17.53 -2.95 -19.90
C ASN A 104 17.94 -1.62 -19.23
N LEU A 105 17.30 -1.29 -18.11
CA LEU A 105 17.78 -0.28 -17.15
C LEU A 105 18.56 -1.01 -16.04
N MET A 106 19.77 -0.56 -15.72
CA MET A 106 20.56 -1.09 -14.60
C MET A 106 20.56 -0.07 -13.46
N SER A 107 20.31 -0.54 -12.25
CA SER A 107 20.15 0.28 -11.04
C SER A 107 20.88 -0.34 -9.85
N LYS A 108 21.52 0.47 -8.99
CA LYS A 108 21.99 0.01 -7.68
C LYS A 108 20.85 -0.06 -6.68
N VAL A 109 21.00 -0.90 -5.66
CA VAL A 109 20.11 -0.91 -4.49
C VAL A 109 20.87 -0.46 -3.26
N LEU A 110 20.44 0.67 -2.69
CA LEU A 110 20.98 1.23 -1.45
C LEU A 110 19.99 1.04 -0.30
N ILE A 111 20.50 0.74 0.90
CA ILE A 111 19.71 0.67 2.13
C ILE A 111 20.04 1.88 2.99
N GLU A 112 19.07 2.79 3.21
CA GLU A 112 19.17 3.86 4.21
C GLU A 112 18.82 3.27 5.58
N ARG A 113 19.67 3.52 6.59
CA ARG A 113 19.43 3.13 8.00
C ARG A 113 19.60 4.33 8.93
N ARG A 114 18.76 4.41 9.98
CA ARG A 114 18.81 5.48 11.00
C ARG A 114 19.02 4.91 12.41
N GLU A 115 20.06 5.36 13.11
CA GLU A 115 20.34 4.95 14.48
C GLU A 115 19.67 5.85 15.52
N GLY A 116 18.67 5.32 16.23
CA GLY A 116 17.98 6.01 17.31
C GLY A 116 17.31 7.32 16.88
N ASP A 117 17.24 8.29 17.80
CA ASP A 117 16.61 9.61 17.59
C ASP A 117 17.44 10.54 16.67
N SER A 118 18.45 10.03 15.97
CA SER A 118 19.32 10.79 15.07
C SER A 118 18.59 11.29 13.83
N ALA A 119 18.91 12.50 13.39
CA ALA A 119 18.49 13.01 12.08
C ALA A 119 19.40 12.53 10.93
N ALA A 120 20.57 11.96 11.23
CA ALA A 120 21.51 11.44 10.25
C ALA A 120 21.23 9.96 9.94
N SER A 121 21.39 9.58 8.68
CA SER A 121 21.23 8.22 8.17
C SER A 121 22.55 7.70 7.58
N THR A 122 22.77 6.38 7.63
CA THR A 122 23.85 5.68 6.91
C THR A 122 23.28 5.01 5.67
N PHE A 123 24.12 4.78 4.65
CA PHE A 123 23.70 4.15 3.40
C PHE A 123 24.68 3.04 3.01
N ASP A 124 24.15 1.85 2.75
CA ASP A 124 24.92 0.65 2.40
C ASP A 124 24.50 0.12 1.01
N THR A 125 25.45 -0.25 0.15
CA THR A 125 25.15 -1.04 -1.07
C THR A 125 24.82 -2.49 -0.70
N THR A 126 23.87 -3.10 -1.41
CA THR A 126 23.58 -4.54 -1.28
C THR A 126 24.12 -5.31 -2.46
N SER A 127 24.89 -6.37 -2.21
CA SER A 127 25.26 -7.35 -3.24
C SER A 127 24.20 -8.43 -3.36
N PHE A 128 23.70 -8.63 -4.58
CA PHE A 128 22.78 -9.70 -4.96
C PHE A 128 23.55 -10.81 -5.68
N ALA A 129 23.01 -12.03 -5.62
CA ALA A 129 23.56 -13.13 -6.40
C ALA A 129 23.04 -13.06 -7.85
N ASP A 130 23.95 -13.27 -8.80
CA ASP A 130 23.71 -13.37 -10.24
C ASP A 130 24.22 -14.73 -10.74
N TYR A 131 23.77 -15.20 -11.91
CA TYR A 131 24.11 -16.54 -12.41
C TYR A 131 24.27 -16.61 -13.93
N SER A 132 25.30 -17.34 -14.36
CA SER A 132 25.43 -17.83 -15.74
C SER A 132 25.90 -19.29 -15.77
N SER A 133 25.60 -20.02 -16.84
CA SER A 133 26.11 -21.39 -17.03
C SER A 133 27.64 -21.45 -17.13
N LEU A 134 28.27 -20.35 -17.59
CA LEU A 134 29.70 -20.24 -17.82
C LEU A 134 30.52 -19.98 -16.54
N TYR A 135 30.01 -19.13 -15.64
CA TYR A 135 30.74 -18.73 -14.42
C TYR A 135 30.11 -19.26 -13.12
N GLY A 136 28.89 -19.82 -13.18
CA GLY A 136 28.12 -20.18 -12.00
C GLY A 136 27.59 -18.94 -11.28
N TRP A 137 27.58 -18.98 -9.95
CA TRP A 137 27.12 -17.88 -9.10
C TRP A 137 28.15 -16.77 -8.96
N THR A 138 27.74 -15.55 -9.26
CA THR A 138 28.49 -14.29 -9.12
C THR A 138 27.78 -13.36 -8.13
N GLY A 139 28.44 -12.25 -7.76
CA GLY A 139 27.84 -11.17 -6.98
C GLY A 139 27.80 -9.87 -7.78
N SER A 140 26.67 -9.17 -7.75
CA SER A 140 26.44 -7.86 -8.40
C SER A 140 25.86 -6.88 -7.40
N ASP A 141 26.29 -5.61 -7.39
CA ASP A 141 25.63 -4.52 -6.66
C ASP A 141 24.59 -3.77 -7.50
N MET A 142 24.39 -4.21 -8.75
CA MET A 142 23.34 -3.73 -9.66
C MET A 142 22.28 -4.81 -9.90
N LEU A 143 21.02 -4.38 -10.03
CA LEU A 143 19.91 -5.15 -10.55
C LEU A 143 19.44 -4.57 -11.89
N THR A 144 18.88 -5.41 -12.77
CA THR A 144 18.39 -5.00 -14.09
C THR A 144 16.87 -5.01 -14.15
N ASN A 145 16.26 -3.93 -14.64
CA ASN A 145 14.80 -3.70 -14.65
C ASN A 145 14.20 -4.03 -13.28
N ALA A 146 14.78 -3.43 -12.24
CA ALA A 146 14.44 -3.71 -10.84
C ALA A 146 13.06 -3.13 -10.47
N PHE A 147 12.38 -3.78 -9.53
CA PHE A 147 11.09 -3.35 -8.99
C PHE A 147 11.02 -3.65 -7.49
N ILE A 148 10.50 -2.70 -6.70
CA ILE A 148 10.22 -2.85 -5.27
C ILE A 148 8.72 -2.68 -5.02
N ASN A 149 8.09 -3.64 -4.34
CA ASN A 149 6.72 -3.48 -3.88
C ASN A 149 6.71 -2.72 -2.53
N PRO A 150 6.07 -1.53 -2.44
CA PRO A 150 6.11 -0.71 -1.24
C PRO A 150 5.28 -1.24 -0.07
N GLU A 151 4.29 -2.11 -0.29
CA GLU A 151 3.49 -2.72 0.79
C GLU A 151 4.19 -3.91 1.47
N THR A 152 5.10 -4.59 0.78
CA THR A 152 5.65 -5.90 1.21
C THR A 152 7.17 -5.95 1.34
N GLY A 153 7.90 -4.98 0.77
CA GLY A 153 9.35 -5.09 0.65
C GLY A 153 9.81 -6.24 -0.25
N TYR A 154 8.95 -6.71 -1.17
CA TYR A 154 9.32 -7.67 -2.20
C TYR A 154 10.11 -6.95 -3.30
N LEU A 155 11.36 -7.36 -3.49
CA LEU A 155 12.29 -6.84 -4.50
C LEU A 155 12.45 -7.89 -5.60
N ALA A 156 12.41 -7.48 -6.86
CA ALA A 156 12.67 -8.35 -8.01
C ALA A 156 13.49 -7.64 -9.09
N HIS A 157 14.06 -8.43 -10.00
CA HIS A 157 14.72 -7.94 -11.21
C HIS A 157 14.45 -8.86 -12.42
N PHE A 158 14.62 -8.31 -13.62
CA PHE A 158 14.48 -9.02 -14.88
C PHE A 158 15.55 -8.54 -15.87
N HIS A 159 16.69 -9.22 -15.90
CA HIS A 159 17.68 -9.03 -16.96
C HIS A 159 17.21 -9.73 -18.23
N LYS A 160 17.12 -9.01 -19.36
CA LYS A 160 16.81 -9.58 -20.67
C LYS A 160 18.11 -9.82 -21.44
N GLY A 161 18.28 -11.00 -22.03
CA GLY A 161 19.37 -11.32 -22.97
C GLY A 161 19.17 -10.73 -24.36
N ARG A 162 17.90 -10.52 -24.77
CA ARG A 162 17.52 -9.76 -25.99
C ARG A 162 16.19 -9.04 -25.79
N GLY A 163 15.89 -8.06 -26.64
CA GLY A 163 14.70 -7.19 -26.51
C GLY A 163 13.32 -7.89 -26.55
N LEU A 164 13.25 -9.16 -26.92
CA LEU A 164 12.04 -9.99 -26.81
C LEU A 164 11.79 -10.51 -25.38
N GLY A 165 12.80 -10.54 -24.51
CA GLY A 165 12.67 -11.02 -23.12
C GLY A 165 12.56 -12.54 -22.97
N ASP A 166 12.94 -13.31 -23.99
CA ASP A 166 12.86 -14.78 -24.05
C ASP A 166 14.18 -15.52 -23.73
N CYS A 167 15.10 -14.79 -23.12
CA CYS A 167 16.31 -15.26 -22.44
C CYS A 167 16.81 -14.17 -21.48
N GLY A 168 17.69 -14.54 -20.56
CA GLY A 168 18.24 -13.67 -19.51
C GLY A 168 18.10 -14.29 -18.12
N THR A 169 17.93 -13.46 -17.10
CA THR A 169 17.81 -13.89 -15.70
C THR A 169 16.69 -13.15 -14.95
N THR A 170 16.04 -13.83 -14.00
CA THR A 170 15.09 -13.22 -13.07
C THR A 170 15.36 -13.71 -11.66
N GLY A 171 15.34 -12.80 -10.70
CA GLY A 171 15.54 -13.08 -9.28
C GLY A 171 14.54 -12.31 -8.43
N SER A 172 14.17 -12.89 -7.28
CA SER A 172 13.26 -12.30 -6.31
C SER A 172 13.77 -12.44 -4.88
N TRP A 173 13.51 -11.43 -4.05
CA TRP A 173 13.92 -11.35 -2.65
C TRP A 173 12.82 -10.74 -1.78
N GLU A 174 12.76 -11.15 -0.51
CA GLU A 174 11.97 -10.48 0.53
C GLU A 174 12.87 -9.74 1.51
N TRP A 175 12.35 -8.68 2.13
CA TRP A 175 13.03 -7.98 3.21
C TRP A 175 12.89 -8.72 4.55
N THR A 176 14.01 -9.15 5.14
CA THR A 176 14.04 -9.90 6.42
C THR A 176 13.99 -9.04 7.68
N GLY A 177 13.77 -7.72 7.55
CA GLY A 177 14.02 -6.75 8.62
C GLY A 177 15.47 -6.27 8.71
N TYR A 178 16.44 -6.97 8.09
CA TYR A 178 17.86 -6.60 8.10
C TYR A 178 18.55 -6.64 6.72
N LEU A 179 18.25 -7.65 5.89
CA LEU A 179 18.77 -7.82 4.52
C LEU A 179 17.74 -8.43 3.56
N PHE A 180 18.03 -8.45 2.26
CA PHE A 180 17.19 -9.11 1.26
C PHE A 180 17.50 -10.62 1.17
N SER A 181 16.53 -11.47 1.51
CA SER A 181 16.65 -12.94 1.40
C SER A 181 16.08 -13.42 0.07
N MET A 182 16.87 -14.16 -0.71
CA MET A 182 16.44 -14.68 -2.00
C MET A 182 15.32 -15.71 -1.83
N ILE A 183 14.27 -15.57 -2.63
CA ILE A 183 13.13 -16.48 -2.71
C ILE A 183 13.34 -17.48 -3.85
N GLU A 184 13.58 -16.96 -5.06
CA GLU A 184 13.76 -17.75 -6.28
C GLU A 184 14.69 -17.03 -7.27
N TYR A 185 15.44 -17.80 -8.06
CA TYR A 185 16.25 -17.30 -9.18
C TYR A 185 16.17 -18.25 -10.38
N ARG A 186 16.04 -17.69 -11.59
CA ARG A 186 15.85 -18.40 -12.86
C ARG A 186 16.74 -17.85 -13.96
N VAL A 187 17.19 -18.74 -14.86
CA VAL A 187 18.06 -18.40 -16.00
C VAL A 187 17.67 -19.19 -17.24
N GLU A 188 17.64 -18.52 -18.40
CA GLU A 188 17.50 -19.13 -19.73
C GLU A 188 18.47 -18.42 -20.68
N GLU A 189 19.42 -19.15 -21.25
CA GLU A 189 20.50 -18.58 -22.08
C GLU A 189 20.30 -18.85 -23.58
N ASP A 190 19.44 -19.81 -23.97
CA ASP A 190 19.33 -20.27 -25.36
C ASP A 190 18.53 -19.33 -26.29
N CYS A 191 17.81 -18.34 -25.73
CA CYS A 191 16.94 -17.41 -26.46
C CYS A 191 15.98 -18.13 -27.42
N ASN A 192 15.29 -19.13 -26.86
CA ASN A 192 14.53 -20.16 -27.58
C ASN A 192 13.01 -19.87 -27.66
N GLY A 193 12.55 -18.72 -27.18
CA GLY A 193 11.14 -18.31 -27.16
C GLY A 193 10.38 -18.58 -25.86
N ARG A 194 11.01 -19.21 -24.84
CA ARG A 194 10.38 -19.46 -23.53
C ARG A 194 10.27 -18.20 -22.69
N LEU A 195 9.17 -18.10 -21.94
CA LEU A 195 8.89 -16.94 -21.06
C LEU A 195 9.46 -17.14 -19.64
N PRO A 196 9.71 -16.08 -18.85
CA PRO A 196 10.43 -16.17 -17.58
C PRO A 196 9.82 -17.09 -16.52
N ASP A 197 8.51 -17.29 -16.53
CA ASP A 197 7.79 -18.23 -15.68
C ASP A 197 8.06 -19.71 -16.05
N GLU A 198 8.43 -19.98 -17.30
CA GLU A 198 8.88 -21.29 -17.77
C GLU A 198 10.38 -21.54 -17.55
N TRP A 199 11.18 -20.50 -17.25
CA TRP A 199 12.64 -20.62 -17.19
C TRP A 199 13.13 -21.54 -16.06
N PRO A 200 14.23 -22.31 -16.29
CA PRO A 200 14.85 -23.15 -15.27
C PRO A 200 15.15 -22.41 -13.96
N VAL A 201 14.59 -22.92 -12.87
CA VAL A 201 14.89 -22.48 -11.50
C VAL A 201 16.26 -23.02 -11.09
N VAL A 202 17.23 -22.12 -10.89
CA VAL A 202 18.59 -22.45 -10.43
C VAL A 202 18.74 -22.26 -8.90
N TYR A 203 17.86 -21.47 -8.28
CA TYR A 203 17.69 -21.41 -6.83
C TYR A 203 16.21 -21.28 -6.48
N ALA A 204 15.75 -22.04 -5.48
CA ALA A 204 14.51 -21.79 -4.76
C ALA A 204 14.72 -22.02 -3.27
N ARG A 205 14.19 -21.13 -2.43
CA ARG A 205 14.32 -21.20 -0.99
C ARG A 205 13.46 -22.34 -0.43
N SER A 206 14.07 -23.25 0.32
CA SER A 206 13.37 -24.36 0.96
C SER A 206 12.52 -23.88 2.15
N ASN A 207 11.20 -23.82 1.97
CA ASN A 207 10.26 -23.61 3.06
C ASN A 207 10.22 -24.86 3.97
N THR A 208 11.10 -24.89 4.98
CA THR A 208 11.12 -25.93 6.03
C THR A 208 10.71 -25.31 7.37
N PRO A 209 9.43 -25.44 7.79
CA PRO A 209 9.00 -24.94 9.10
C PRO A 209 9.59 -25.80 10.22
N SER A 210 10.31 -25.17 11.15
CA SER A 210 10.72 -25.82 12.40
C SER A 210 9.62 -25.66 13.47
N GLU A 211 9.27 -26.76 14.13
CA GLU A 211 8.09 -26.89 14.97
C GLU A 211 8.27 -26.29 16.38
N SER A 212 7.44 -25.30 16.74
CA SER A 212 7.17 -24.92 18.14
C SER A 212 5.84 -24.15 18.27
N THR A 213 5.18 -24.22 19.42
CA THR A 213 3.77 -23.82 19.62
C THR A 213 3.47 -23.65 21.12
N PRO A 214 2.53 -22.80 21.59
CA PRO A 214 2.03 -21.54 21.04
C PRO A 214 2.18 -20.35 22.02
N ALA A 215 2.35 -19.12 21.51
CA ALA A 215 2.10 -17.89 22.28
C ALA A 215 1.79 -16.70 21.35
N GLU A 216 0.51 -16.55 20.98
CA GLU A 216 -0.15 -15.30 20.54
C GLU A 216 0.72 -14.23 19.81
N VAL A 217 1.37 -14.63 18.71
CA VAL A 217 1.94 -13.69 17.72
C VAL A 217 0.95 -13.58 16.56
N ALA A 218 0.58 -12.36 16.19
CA ALA A 218 -0.18 -12.11 14.95
C ALA A 218 0.65 -12.64 13.77
N ARG A 219 0.03 -13.41 12.87
CA ARG A 219 0.74 -14.01 11.73
C ARG A 219 1.45 -12.92 10.93
N ASP A 220 2.68 -13.18 10.49
CA ASP A 220 3.32 -12.34 9.48
C ASP A 220 2.67 -12.62 8.13
N CYS A 221 2.26 -11.55 7.46
CA CYS A 221 1.42 -11.56 6.27
C CYS A 221 2.04 -10.83 5.09
N SER A 222 3.32 -10.43 5.23
CA SER A 222 4.16 -9.89 4.15
C SER A 222 4.63 -10.98 3.18
N ALA A 223 4.90 -12.19 3.69
CA ALA A 223 5.40 -13.32 2.91
C ALA A 223 4.30 -14.09 2.17
N ALA A 224 4.70 -14.78 1.09
CA ALA A 224 3.80 -15.64 0.31
C ALA A 224 3.69 -17.07 0.90
N PRO A 225 2.49 -17.68 0.95
CA PRO A 225 1.19 -17.10 0.60
C PRO A 225 0.77 -16.06 1.65
N PHE A 226 0.35 -14.88 1.18
CA PHE A 226 -0.23 -13.82 2.00
C PHE A 226 -1.25 -14.43 2.99
N CYS A 227 -1.37 -13.88 4.20
CA CYS A 227 -2.42 -14.28 5.13
C CYS A 227 -3.83 -13.80 4.70
N GLU A 228 -4.23 -14.11 3.49
CA GLU A 228 -5.59 -13.98 3.05
C GLU A 228 -6.22 -15.37 3.13
N ASP A 229 -7.34 -15.48 3.84
CA ASP A 229 -8.19 -16.66 3.61
C ASP A 229 -8.64 -16.54 2.16
N ARG A 230 -8.26 -17.49 1.30
CA ARG A 230 -8.49 -17.44 -0.14
C ARG A 230 -9.31 -18.63 -0.60
N ARG A 231 -10.23 -18.40 -1.53
CA ARG A 231 -11.09 -19.45 -2.09
C ARG A 231 -11.50 -19.13 -3.53
N TYR A 232 -11.44 -20.14 -4.39
CA TYR A 232 -12.05 -20.06 -5.72
C TYR A 232 -13.52 -20.49 -5.66
N PHE A 233 -14.36 -19.69 -6.29
CA PHE A 233 -15.77 -19.99 -6.56
C PHE A 233 -15.97 -19.94 -8.07
N LYS A 234 -15.60 -21.04 -8.75
CA LYS A 234 -15.49 -21.11 -10.22
C LYS A 234 -14.58 -19.99 -10.75
N ASP A 235 -15.14 -19.01 -11.45
CA ASP A 235 -14.43 -17.97 -12.21
C ASP A 235 -13.99 -16.79 -11.33
N TRP A 236 -14.26 -16.87 -10.02
CA TRP A 236 -14.02 -15.82 -9.02
C TRP A 236 -13.03 -16.27 -7.95
N LEU A 237 -11.96 -15.47 -7.74
CA LEU A 237 -11.06 -15.59 -6.59
C LEU A 237 -11.54 -14.66 -5.47
N THR A 238 -11.98 -15.21 -4.35
CA THR A 238 -12.18 -14.44 -3.12
C THR A 238 -10.97 -14.48 -2.21
N ALA A 239 -10.71 -13.35 -1.56
CA ALA A 239 -9.65 -13.17 -0.57
C ALA A 239 -10.15 -12.27 0.58
N CYS A 240 -9.85 -12.63 1.83
CA CYS A 240 -10.01 -11.76 2.99
C CYS A 240 -8.70 -11.66 3.76
N ARG A 241 -8.11 -10.46 3.87
CA ARG A 241 -6.92 -10.16 4.71
C ARG A 241 -7.19 -10.57 6.17
N GLN A 242 -6.17 -10.82 6.99
CA GLN A 242 -6.39 -11.17 8.42
C GLN A 242 -7.18 -10.07 9.15
N PRO A 243 -7.79 -10.40 10.31
CA PRO A 243 -8.26 -9.40 11.26
C PRO A 243 -7.26 -8.28 11.48
N ARG A 244 -7.71 -7.03 11.29
CA ARG A 244 -7.10 -5.83 11.89
C ARG A 244 -7.20 -5.92 13.42
N THR A 245 -6.57 -4.98 14.13
CA THR A 245 -6.60 -4.91 15.61
C THR A 245 -8.00 -4.70 16.20
N ASP A 246 -8.95 -4.18 15.42
CA ASP A 246 -10.38 -4.05 15.75
C ASP A 246 -11.23 -5.28 15.35
N THR A 247 -10.57 -6.36 14.92
CA THR A 247 -11.14 -7.60 14.35
C THR A 247 -11.78 -7.49 12.96
N THR A 248 -11.85 -6.29 12.36
CA THR A 248 -12.42 -6.11 11.02
C THR A 248 -11.50 -6.65 9.92
N ARG A 249 -12.06 -7.02 8.76
CA ARG A 249 -11.29 -7.61 7.65
C ARG A 249 -11.67 -6.99 6.30
N PHE A 250 -10.67 -6.49 5.59
CA PHE A 250 -10.81 -6.18 4.16
C PHE A 250 -10.96 -7.47 3.37
N CYS A 251 -11.99 -7.53 2.54
CA CYS A 251 -12.31 -8.66 1.69
C CYS A 251 -12.55 -8.22 0.24
N SER A 252 -12.24 -9.09 -0.71
CA SER A 252 -12.52 -8.88 -2.13
C SER A 252 -12.92 -10.17 -2.85
N ALA A 253 -13.77 -10.03 -3.86
CA ALA A 253 -14.06 -11.02 -4.88
C ALA A 253 -13.54 -10.48 -6.22
N ASN A 254 -12.71 -11.25 -6.92
CA ASN A 254 -12.00 -10.81 -8.11
C ASN A 254 -12.27 -11.76 -9.28
N ALA A 255 -12.62 -11.20 -10.43
CA ALA A 255 -12.69 -11.90 -11.71
C ALA A 255 -11.77 -11.20 -12.73
N TYR A 256 -11.24 -11.96 -13.68
CA TYR A 256 -10.18 -11.50 -14.59
C TYR A 256 -10.55 -11.76 -16.04
N VAL A 257 -10.14 -10.85 -16.93
CA VAL A 257 -10.01 -11.11 -18.36
C VAL A 257 -8.53 -11.32 -18.64
N HIS A 258 -8.16 -12.58 -18.80
CA HIS A 258 -6.78 -13.00 -19.03
C HIS A 258 -6.21 -12.45 -20.34
N ASP A 259 -4.92 -12.14 -20.32
CA ASP A 259 -4.21 -11.73 -21.52
C ASP A 259 -3.83 -12.97 -22.33
N THR A 260 -4.36 -13.12 -23.55
CA THR A 260 -4.07 -14.29 -24.38
C THR A 260 -2.65 -14.31 -24.96
N SER A 261 -1.83 -13.29 -24.68
CA SER A 261 -0.42 -13.21 -25.03
C SER A 261 0.54 -13.32 -23.84
N ALA A 262 0.04 -13.30 -22.59
CA ALA A 262 0.83 -13.45 -21.37
C ALA A 262 0.17 -14.47 -20.42
N PRO A 263 0.70 -15.71 -20.26
CA PRO A 263 0.01 -16.81 -19.60
C PRO A 263 -0.48 -16.55 -18.16
N ALA A 264 0.25 -15.74 -17.38
CA ALA A 264 -0.13 -15.33 -16.02
C ALA A 264 -0.77 -13.93 -15.96
N GLY A 265 -0.90 -13.24 -17.10
CA GLY A 265 -1.39 -11.87 -17.19
C GLY A 265 -2.91 -11.75 -17.24
N PHE A 266 -3.39 -10.54 -16.94
CA PHE A 266 -4.75 -10.11 -17.21
C PHE A 266 -4.74 -8.71 -17.83
N THR A 267 -5.59 -8.49 -18.82
CA THR A 267 -5.79 -7.16 -19.42
C THR A 267 -6.73 -6.31 -18.55
N TYR A 268 -7.68 -6.96 -17.86
CA TYR A 268 -8.67 -6.32 -16.99
C TYR A 268 -8.99 -7.18 -15.75
N GLN A 269 -9.31 -6.51 -14.64
CA GLN A 269 -9.82 -7.12 -13.41
C GLN A 269 -11.12 -6.42 -12.99
N LEU A 270 -12.10 -7.20 -12.55
CA LEU A 270 -13.32 -6.75 -11.89
C LEU A 270 -13.23 -7.15 -10.42
N ARG A 271 -13.37 -6.18 -9.52
CA ARG A 271 -13.27 -6.39 -8.08
C ARG A 271 -14.53 -5.90 -7.38
N ILE A 272 -15.12 -6.75 -6.55
CA ILE A 272 -16.08 -6.32 -5.54
C ILE A 272 -15.38 -6.40 -4.18
N SER A 273 -15.23 -5.26 -3.50
CA SER A 273 -14.54 -5.18 -2.21
C SER A 273 -15.49 -4.79 -1.07
N ARG A 274 -15.11 -5.14 0.16
CA ARG A 274 -15.70 -4.63 1.41
C ARG A 274 -14.55 -4.36 2.37
N GLU A 275 -14.50 -3.18 2.98
CA GLU A 275 -13.43 -2.83 3.92
C GLU A 275 -13.54 -3.56 5.27
N GLN A 276 -14.76 -3.69 5.77
CA GLN A 276 -15.10 -4.31 7.05
C GLN A 276 -16.56 -4.77 6.99
N ARG A 277 -16.97 -5.75 7.80
CA ARG A 277 -18.31 -6.35 7.71
C ARG A 277 -19.49 -5.36 7.67
N SER A 278 -19.39 -4.24 8.38
CA SER A 278 -20.39 -3.16 8.43
C SER A 278 -20.33 -2.13 7.28
N ALA A 279 -19.26 -2.12 6.48
CA ALA A 279 -19.15 -1.26 5.30
C ALA A 279 -19.98 -1.81 4.13
N PRO A 280 -20.44 -0.94 3.21
CA PRO A 280 -21.08 -1.38 1.98
C PRO A 280 -20.11 -2.15 1.07
N LEU A 281 -20.67 -2.85 0.08
CA LEU A 281 -19.89 -3.43 -1.01
C LEU A 281 -19.58 -2.34 -2.04
N ARG A 282 -18.33 -2.27 -2.49
CA ARG A 282 -17.84 -1.36 -3.54
C ARG A 282 -17.48 -2.17 -4.78
N VAL A 283 -17.78 -1.65 -5.97
CA VAL A 283 -17.40 -2.26 -7.26
C VAL A 283 -16.32 -1.40 -7.90
N SER A 284 -15.19 -2.01 -8.30
CA SER A 284 -14.18 -1.35 -9.12
C SER A 284 -13.75 -2.19 -10.31
N PHE A 285 -13.40 -1.51 -11.40
CA PHE A 285 -12.92 -2.06 -12.65
C PHE A 285 -11.50 -1.55 -12.89
N ILE A 286 -10.55 -2.46 -13.03
CA ILE A 286 -9.13 -2.17 -13.19
C ILE A 286 -8.72 -2.49 -14.64
N ALA A 287 -8.13 -1.51 -15.32
CA ALA A 287 -7.58 -1.68 -16.68
C ALA A 287 -6.04 -1.64 -16.63
N VAL A 288 -5.37 -2.64 -17.18
CA VAL A 288 -3.91 -2.74 -17.09
C VAL A 288 -3.20 -1.93 -18.18
N PHE A 289 -3.71 -1.97 -19.42
CA PHE A 289 -3.08 -1.31 -20.58
C PHE A 289 -3.96 -0.22 -21.23
N GLU A 290 -5.23 -0.52 -21.49
CA GLU A 290 -6.14 0.39 -22.21
C GLU A 290 -6.94 1.24 -21.22
N MET A 291 -6.27 2.24 -20.63
CA MET A 291 -6.85 3.13 -19.61
C MET A 291 -8.11 3.87 -20.11
N MET A 292 -9.04 4.10 -19.18
CA MET A 292 -10.34 4.71 -19.45
C MET A 292 -10.25 6.22 -19.57
N ASN A 293 -10.84 6.80 -20.63
CA ASN A 293 -11.00 8.23 -20.75
C ASN A 293 -12.05 8.72 -19.74
N ARG A 294 -11.58 9.20 -18.59
CA ARG A 294 -12.44 9.67 -17.47
C ARG A 294 -13.40 10.80 -17.85
N ALA A 295 -13.18 11.51 -18.95
CA ALA A 295 -14.10 12.51 -19.48
C ALA A 295 -15.19 11.92 -20.41
N LYS A 296 -15.49 10.62 -20.29
CA LYS A 296 -16.51 9.88 -21.05
C LYS A 296 -17.30 8.96 -20.11
N PRO A 297 -18.61 8.73 -20.37
CA PRO A 297 -19.42 7.86 -19.54
C PRO A 297 -19.10 6.37 -19.74
N VAL A 298 -19.45 5.55 -18.74
CA VAL A 298 -19.22 4.10 -18.70
C VAL A 298 -20.54 3.35 -18.58
N GLU A 299 -20.80 2.40 -19.47
CA GLU A 299 -22.01 1.58 -19.48
C GLU A 299 -21.74 0.20 -18.85
N PHE A 300 -22.56 -0.19 -17.87
CA PHE A 300 -22.54 -1.52 -17.28
C PHE A 300 -23.81 -2.28 -17.69
N LYS A 301 -23.62 -3.44 -18.33
CA LYS A 301 -24.71 -4.33 -18.77
C LYS A 301 -24.63 -5.68 -18.09
N VAL A 302 -25.76 -6.21 -17.63
CA VAL A 302 -25.87 -7.61 -17.17
C VAL A 302 -26.75 -8.37 -18.15
N ASP A 303 -26.25 -9.49 -18.67
CA ASP A 303 -26.88 -10.32 -19.71
C ASP A 303 -27.37 -9.53 -20.95
N GLY A 304 -26.72 -8.39 -21.23
CA GLY A 304 -27.02 -7.47 -22.34
C GLY A 304 -27.92 -6.28 -21.98
N GLU A 305 -28.69 -6.36 -20.89
CA GLU A 305 -29.52 -5.25 -20.39
C GLU A 305 -28.68 -4.22 -19.64
N ARG A 306 -28.89 -2.92 -19.91
CA ARG A 306 -28.15 -1.83 -19.23
C ARG A 306 -28.68 -1.68 -17.81
N VAL A 307 -27.80 -1.84 -16.83
CA VAL A 307 -28.12 -1.66 -15.41
C VAL A 307 -27.69 -0.27 -14.92
N VAL A 308 -26.46 0.14 -15.26
CA VAL A 308 -25.85 1.42 -14.81
C VAL A 308 -25.19 2.13 -16.00
N LEU A 309 -25.20 3.46 -15.96
CA LEU A 309 -24.49 4.33 -16.91
C LEU A 309 -23.90 5.52 -16.14
N LEU A 310 -22.62 5.42 -15.79
CA LEU A 310 -21.94 6.45 -15.01
C LEU A 310 -21.51 7.64 -15.87
N SER A 311 -21.71 8.84 -15.36
CA SER A 311 -21.16 10.10 -15.84
C SER A 311 -19.69 10.26 -15.37
N PRO A 312 -18.88 11.14 -16.00
CA PRO A 312 -17.48 11.41 -15.60
C PRO A 312 -17.25 11.69 -14.11
N ASP A 313 -18.22 12.33 -13.47
CA ASP A 313 -18.25 12.73 -12.05
C ASP A 313 -18.75 11.62 -11.10
N GLU A 314 -19.26 10.51 -11.64
CA GLU A 314 -19.73 9.34 -10.89
C GLU A 314 -18.67 8.19 -10.88
N ILE A 315 -17.46 8.47 -11.41
CA ILE A 315 -16.35 7.52 -11.55
C ILE A 315 -15.19 7.93 -10.63
N GLU A 316 -15.08 7.24 -9.50
CA GLU A 316 -14.06 7.48 -8.47
C GLU A 316 -12.77 6.71 -8.78
N THR A 317 -11.60 7.22 -8.37
CA THR A 317 -10.27 6.62 -8.66
C THR A 317 -9.31 6.81 -7.49
N ASP A 318 -9.81 6.66 -6.27
CA ASP A 318 -9.19 7.23 -5.07
C ASP A 318 -7.91 6.51 -4.63
N GLN A 319 -7.61 5.35 -5.21
CA GLN A 319 -6.52 4.46 -4.82
C GLN A 319 -5.47 4.28 -5.93
N SER A 320 -5.85 4.39 -7.20
CA SER A 320 -4.97 4.25 -8.36
C SER A 320 -5.63 4.84 -9.61
N ILE A 321 -4.83 5.40 -10.54
CA ILE A 321 -5.33 6.08 -11.75
C ILE A 321 -6.10 5.16 -12.71
N ASN A 322 -5.86 3.85 -12.61
CA ASN A 322 -6.43 2.80 -13.47
C ASN A 322 -7.46 1.90 -12.76
N ASP A 323 -7.87 2.25 -11.54
CA ASP A 323 -8.83 1.51 -10.70
C ASP A 323 -10.12 2.33 -10.56
N TYR A 324 -11.07 2.07 -11.45
CA TYR A 324 -12.28 2.88 -11.64
C TYR A 324 -13.44 2.33 -10.81
N PHE A 325 -13.81 3.04 -9.75
CA PHE A 325 -14.92 2.69 -8.87
C PHE A 325 -16.27 3.21 -9.39
N VAL A 326 -17.31 2.42 -9.15
CA VAL A 326 -18.70 2.91 -9.18
C VAL A 326 -18.89 3.76 -7.93
N GLY A 327 -18.98 5.09 -8.09
CA GLY A 327 -19.03 6.02 -6.96
C GLY A 327 -20.35 5.98 -6.20
N PRO A 328 -21.49 6.30 -6.85
CA PRO A 328 -22.80 6.27 -6.22
C PRO A 328 -23.16 4.88 -5.68
N GLN A 329 -23.42 4.81 -4.36
CA GLN A 329 -23.66 3.53 -3.68
C GLN A 329 -25.00 2.90 -4.09
N ASP A 330 -26.00 3.70 -4.44
CA ASP A 330 -27.29 3.22 -4.96
C ASP A 330 -27.14 2.53 -6.33
N GLN A 331 -26.33 3.10 -7.23
CA GLN A 331 -25.98 2.47 -8.51
C GLN A 331 -25.08 1.24 -8.29
N THR A 332 -24.18 1.27 -7.30
CA THR A 332 -23.38 0.11 -6.89
C THR A 332 -24.26 -1.04 -6.40
N ASP A 333 -25.23 -0.76 -5.53
CA ASP A 333 -26.17 -1.75 -4.99
C ASP A 333 -27.12 -2.29 -6.08
N GLN A 334 -27.60 -1.42 -6.99
CA GLN A 334 -28.39 -1.81 -8.17
C GLN A 334 -27.59 -2.75 -9.09
N LEU A 335 -26.33 -2.40 -9.37
CA LEU A 335 -25.43 -3.21 -10.19
C LEU A 335 -25.15 -4.57 -9.56
N LEU A 336 -24.86 -4.61 -8.26
CA LEU A 336 -24.65 -5.85 -7.50
C LEU A 336 -25.92 -6.71 -7.42
N ALA A 337 -27.10 -6.11 -7.31
CA ALA A 337 -28.37 -6.84 -7.33
C ALA A 337 -28.60 -7.55 -8.67
N ALA A 338 -28.37 -6.85 -9.79
CA ALA A 338 -28.43 -7.45 -11.13
C ALA A 338 -27.35 -8.53 -11.32
N MET A 339 -26.10 -8.24 -10.93
CA MET A 339 -24.98 -9.19 -11.07
C MET A 339 -25.15 -10.48 -10.25
N ARG A 340 -25.89 -10.45 -9.14
CA ARG A 340 -26.25 -11.67 -8.36
C ARG A 340 -27.30 -12.55 -9.05
N ALA A 341 -28.07 -12.00 -9.98
CA ALA A 341 -29.15 -12.69 -10.70
C ALA A 341 -28.76 -13.14 -12.12
N GLY A 342 -27.84 -12.41 -12.78
CA GLY A 342 -27.42 -12.66 -14.15
C GLY A 342 -26.21 -13.60 -14.32
N SER A 343 -25.79 -13.79 -15.58
CA SER A 343 -24.72 -14.72 -15.97
C SER A 343 -23.42 -14.07 -16.47
N GLN A 344 -23.52 -12.89 -17.11
CA GLN A 344 -22.39 -12.12 -17.63
C GLN A 344 -22.57 -10.62 -17.35
N LEU A 345 -21.51 -9.96 -16.87
CA LEU A 345 -21.39 -8.50 -16.89
C LEU A 345 -20.60 -8.09 -18.13
N THR A 346 -20.97 -6.99 -18.77
CA THR A 346 -20.20 -6.35 -19.83
C THR A 346 -20.03 -4.87 -19.51
N ILE A 347 -18.78 -4.43 -19.34
CA ILE A 347 -18.41 -3.03 -19.07
C ILE A 347 -17.95 -2.39 -20.38
N SER A 348 -18.61 -1.32 -20.82
CA SER A 348 -18.32 -0.65 -22.09
C SER A 348 -17.92 0.81 -21.86
N TYR A 349 -16.74 1.18 -22.36
CA TYR A 349 -16.14 2.49 -22.14
C TYR A 349 -15.38 3.00 -23.37
N THR A 350 -14.90 4.24 -23.31
CA THR A 350 -13.97 4.81 -24.30
C THR A 350 -12.60 4.95 -23.65
N ALA A 351 -11.57 4.35 -24.23
CA ALA A 351 -10.19 4.48 -23.77
C ALA A 351 -9.61 5.87 -24.10
N GLU A 352 -8.50 6.25 -23.48
CA GLU A 352 -7.87 7.57 -23.67
C GLU A 352 -7.50 7.85 -25.13
N ASN A 353 -7.05 6.83 -25.86
CA ASN A 353 -6.78 6.85 -27.30
C ASN A 353 -8.05 6.96 -28.19
N GLY A 354 -9.25 7.06 -27.61
CA GLY A 354 -10.53 7.18 -28.31
C GLY A 354 -11.16 5.87 -28.77
N LYS A 355 -10.48 4.72 -28.60
CA LYS A 355 -11.00 3.38 -28.89
C LYS A 355 -12.19 3.08 -27.99
N ARG A 356 -13.27 2.51 -28.53
CA ARG A 356 -14.37 1.96 -27.73
C ARG A 356 -14.09 0.50 -27.41
N LEU A 357 -14.23 0.15 -26.14
CA LEU A 357 -13.99 -1.18 -25.60
C LEU A 357 -15.25 -1.70 -24.93
N SER A 358 -15.38 -3.02 -24.90
CA SER A 358 -16.50 -3.73 -24.27
C SER A 358 -15.91 -5.02 -23.67
N VAL A 359 -15.87 -5.08 -22.34
CA VAL A 359 -15.12 -6.07 -21.56
C VAL A 359 -16.09 -6.99 -20.83
N PRO A 360 -16.18 -8.28 -21.22
CA PRO A 360 -17.07 -9.24 -20.58
C PRO A 360 -16.41 -9.90 -19.36
N PHE A 361 -17.18 -10.09 -18.29
CA PHE A 361 -16.81 -10.85 -17.10
C PHE A 361 -17.89 -11.90 -16.80
N SER A 362 -17.48 -13.11 -16.44
CA SER A 362 -18.39 -14.16 -15.99
C SER A 362 -18.91 -13.85 -14.58
N LEU A 363 -20.21 -14.01 -14.35
CA LEU A 363 -20.83 -13.91 -13.02
C LEU A 363 -20.97 -15.27 -12.34
N SER A 364 -20.55 -16.35 -13.03
CA SER A 364 -20.60 -17.73 -12.55
C SER A 364 -19.68 -17.91 -11.34
N GLY A 365 -20.24 -17.78 -10.14
CA GLY A 365 -19.53 -17.88 -8.86
C GLY A 365 -19.82 -16.73 -7.91
N LEU A 366 -20.12 -15.53 -8.43
CA LEU A 366 -20.20 -14.28 -7.67
C LEU A 366 -21.11 -14.36 -6.44
N THR A 367 -22.31 -14.91 -6.55
CA THR A 367 -23.23 -14.98 -5.40
C THR A 367 -22.67 -15.84 -4.25
N ALA A 368 -21.90 -16.89 -4.54
CA ALA A 368 -21.20 -17.66 -3.52
C ALA A 368 -19.97 -16.92 -2.97
N SER A 369 -19.24 -16.20 -3.83
CA SER A 369 -18.14 -15.31 -3.44
C SER A 369 -18.58 -14.23 -2.43
N LEU A 370 -19.70 -13.56 -2.70
CA LEU A 370 -20.20 -12.48 -1.84
C LEU A 370 -20.77 -13.00 -0.51
N LEU A 371 -21.37 -14.20 -0.49
CA LEU A 371 -21.77 -14.87 0.76
C LEU A 371 -20.54 -15.22 1.61
N TRP A 372 -19.51 -15.81 1.01
CA TRP A 372 -18.28 -16.14 1.72
C TRP A 372 -17.57 -14.89 2.27
N ILE A 373 -17.58 -13.77 1.56
CA ILE A 373 -17.10 -12.48 2.08
C ILE A 373 -17.92 -12.03 3.31
N GLU A 374 -19.24 -12.14 3.26
CA GLU A 374 -20.12 -11.74 4.37
C GLU A 374 -19.92 -12.60 5.63
N GLU A 375 -19.58 -13.88 5.46
CA GLU A 375 -19.17 -14.81 6.52
C GLU A 375 -17.77 -14.48 7.11
N ASN A 376 -16.85 -13.89 6.31
CA ASN A 376 -15.43 -13.77 6.64
C ASN A 376 -14.92 -12.33 6.89
N ALA A 377 -15.77 -11.29 6.81
CA ALA A 377 -15.36 -9.87 6.87
C ALA A 377 -15.02 -9.29 8.27
N GLY A 378 -14.71 -10.13 9.25
CA GLY A 378 -14.60 -9.71 10.67
C GLY A 378 -15.99 -9.54 11.30
N HIS A 379 -16.10 -8.97 12.50
CA HIS A 379 -17.38 -8.90 13.22
C HIS A 379 -18.11 -7.55 13.17
#